data_AF-A0A484VX44-F1
#
_entry.id   AF-A0A484VX44-F1
#
_cell.length_a   1.000
_cell.length_b   1.000
_cell.length_c   1.000
_cell.angle_alpha   90.00
_cell.angle_beta   90.00
_cell.angle_gamma   90.00
#
_symmetry.space_group_name_H-M   'P 1'
#
loop_
_entity.id
_entity.type
_entity.pdbx_description
1 polymer ?
#
loop_
_entity_poly.entity_id
_entity_poly.type
_entity_poly.pdbx_seq_one_letter_code
_entity_poly.pdbx_strand_id
1 'polypeptide(L)' 'MRAALELEPNNSNTQAALGYALWDSGDIAQSREMLEQAHKGLPDDPALIRQLAYVNQRLDDMPATQHYAGW' A
#
# COMPACT_ATOMS: atom_id res chain seq x y z
N MET A 1 23.63 0.95 -21.04
CA MET A 1 22.98 1.43 -19.81
C MET A 1 21.76 0.58 -19.52
N ARG A 2 21.95 -0.60 -18.92
CA ARG A 2 20.86 -1.29 -18.23
C ARG A 2 21.00 -0.80 -16.80
N ALA A 3 20.30 0.28 -16.48
CA ALA A 3 20.20 0.73 -15.11
C ALA A 3 19.59 -0.45 -14.35
N ALA A 4 20.46 -1.19 -13.67
CA ALA A 4 20.08 -2.02 -12.56
C ALA A 4 19.42 -1.04 -11.60
N LEU A 5 18.10 -0.92 -11.71
CA LEU A 5 17.26 -0.49 -10.61
C LEU A 5 17.54 -1.54 -9.55
N GLU A 6 18.56 -1.24 -8.74
CA GLU A 6 18.82 -1.91 -7.49
C GLU A 6 17.45 -1.94 -6.80
N LEU A 7 16.87 -3.14 -6.78
CA LEU A 7 15.73 -3.50 -5.96
C LEU A 7 16.21 -3.37 -4.52
N GLU A 8 16.37 -2.13 -4.06
CA GLU A 8 16.49 -1.87 -2.66
C GLU A 8 15.13 -2.26 -2.06
N PRO A 9 15.09 -3.27 -1.19
CA PRO A 9 13.85 -3.73 -0.56
C PRO A 9 13.18 -2.64 0.31
N ASN A 10 13.86 -1.49 0.47
CA ASN A 10 13.38 -0.31 1.19
C ASN A 10 13.14 0.90 0.28
N ASN A 11 13.07 0.71 -1.05
CA ASN A 11 12.73 1.77 -1.98
C ASN A 11 11.22 2.00 -1.99
N SER A 12 10.79 3.26 -1.96
CA SER A 12 9.39 3.67 -2.04
C SER A 12 8.65 3.05 -3.23
N ASN A 13 9.34 2.79 -4.34
CA ASN A 13 8.76 2.13 -5.51
C ASN A 13 8.41 0.65 -5.24
N THR A 14 9.25 -0.07 -4.49
CA THR A 14 9.01 -1.46 -4.11
C THR A 14 7.84 -1.55 -3.13
N GLN A 15 7.78 -0.63 -2.16
CA GLN A 15 6.67 -0.51 -1.23
C GLN A 15 5.36 -0.20 -1.96
N ALA A 16 5.39 0.70 -2.95
CA ALA A 16 4.23 1.00 -3.78
C ALA A 16 3.76 -0.23 -4.54
N ALA A 17 4.67 -0.93 -5.23
CA ALA A 17 4.35 -2.14 -5.98
C ALA A 17 3.74 -3.24 -5.10
N LEU A 18 4.30 -3.44 -3.90
CA LEU A 18 3.75 -4.39 -2.94
C LEU A 18 2.37 -3.96 -2.44
N GLY A 19 2.17 -2.67 -2.17
CA GLY A 19 0.88 -2.11 -1.78
C GLY A 19 -0.20 -2.31 -2.85
N TYR A 20 0.13 -2.13 -4.12
CA TYR A 20 -0.78 -2.43 -5.23
C TYR A 20 -1.08 -3.93 -5.33
N ALA A 21 -0.08 -4.81 -5.16
CA ALA A 21 -0.30 -6.25 -5.19
C ALA A 21 -1.22 -6.73 -4.05
N LEU A 22 -1.05 -6.17 -2.84
CA LEU A 22 -1.90 -6.46 -1.68
C LEU A 22 -3.33 -5.94 -1.86
N TRP A 23 -3.51 -4.82 -2.57
CA TRP A 23 -4.84 -4.36 -2.95
C TRP A 23 -5.53 -5.36 -3.87
N ASP A 24 -4.82 -5.84 -4.89
CA ASP A 24 -5.35 -6.83 -5.84
C ASP A 24 -5.63 -8.19 -5.17
N SER A 25 -4.88 -8.58 -4.14
CA SER A 25 -5.16 -9.79 -3.35
C SER A 25 -6.34 -9.64 -2.38
N GLY A 26 -6.81 -8.42 -2.15
CA GLY A 26 -7.88 -8.10 -1.19
C GLY A 26 -7.39 -7.88 0.23
N ASP A 27 -6.08 -7.88 0.48
CA ASP A 27 -5.47 -7.57 1.77
C ASP A 27 -5.39 -6.05 2.00
N ILE A 28 -6.56 -5.40 2.02
CA ILE A 28 -6.70 -3.93 1.99
C ILE A 28 -5.96 -3.25 3.14
N ALA A 29 -5.93 -3.87 4.33
CA ALA A 29 -5.24 -3.32 5.50
C ALA A 29 -3.72 -3.26 5.30
N GLN A 30 -3.10 -4.35 4.84
CA GLN A 30 -1.65 -4.35 4.54
C GLN A 30 -1.32 -3.48 3.32
N SER A 31 -2.22 -3.43 2.33
CA SER A 31 -2.09 -2.52 1.19
C SER A 31 -1.91 -1.07 1.65
N ARG A 32 -2.72 -0.61 2.62
CA ARG A 32 -2.59 0.74 3.20
C ARG A 32 -1.20 0.98 3.78
N GLU A 33 -0.73 0.06 4.63
CA GLU A 33 0.56 0.22 5.31
C GLU A 33 1.72 0.36 4.32
N MET A 34 1.73 -0.45 3.25
CA MET A 34 2.78 -0.39 2.25
C MET A 34 2.72 0.89 1.41
N LEU A 35 1.52 1.32 1.02
CA LEU A 35 1.33 2.56 0.26
C LEU A 35 1.65 3.80 1.10
N GLU A 36 1.36 3.81 2.40
CA GLU A 36 1.74 4.90 3.31
C GLU A 36 3.26 5.01 3.45
N GLN A 37 3.96 3.88 3.53
CA GLN A 37 5.43 3.88 3.55
C GLN A 37 6.00 4.42 2.24
N ALA A 38 5.46 3.98 1.10
CA ALA A 38 5.85 4.49 -0.21
C ALA A 38 5.63 6.00 -0.33
N HIS A 39 4.52 6.51 0.22
CA HIS A 39 4.16 7.93 0.14
C HIS A 39 5.17 8.83 0.85
N LYS A 40 5.85 8.33 1.89
CA LYS A 40 6.88 9.11 2.60
C LYS A 40 8.05 9.47 1.69
N GLY A 41 8.39 8.63 0.72
CA GLY A 41 9.43 8.94 -0.26
C GLY A 41 8.92 9.39 -1.63
N LEU A 42 7.62 9.25 -1.89
CA LEU A 42 6.92 9.73 -3.08
C LEU A 42 5.68 10.56 -2.70
N PRO A 43 5.85 11.69 -1.98
CA PRO A 43 4.72 12.45 -1.44
C PRO A 43 3.88 13.14 -2.51
N ASP A 44 4.46 13.42 -3.68
CA ASP A 44 3.78 14.12 -4.77
C ASP A 44 3.28 13.18 -5.88
N ASP A 45 3.36 11.86 -5.67
CA ASP A 45 2.86 10.90 -6.66
C ASP A 45 1.32 10.85 -6.65
N PRO A 46 0.65 11.34 -7.71
CA PRO A 46 -0.80 11.39 -7.77
C PRO A 46 -1.44 10.00 -7.86
N ALA A 47 -0.73 8.99 -8.39
CA ALA A 47 -1.24 7.63 -8.43
C ALA A 47 -1.31 7.05 -7.01
N LEU A 48 -0.27 7.27 -6.22
CA LEU A 48 -0.17 6.78 -4.85
C LEU A 48 -1.21 7.46 -3.93
N ILE A 49 -1.36 8.78 -4.05
CA ILE A 49 -2.38 9.54 -3.31
C ILE A 49 -3.78 9.02 -3.64
N ARG A 50 -4.08 8.80 -4.93
CA ARG A 50 -5.38 8.28 -5.36
C ARG A 50 -5.62 6.87 -4.81
N GLN A 51 -4.60 6.01 -4.86
CA GLN A 51 -4.72 4.66 -4.35
C GLN A 51 -4.98 4.63 -2.84
N LEU A 52 -4.28 5.45 -2.07
CA LEU A 52 -4.53 5.60 -0.63
C LEU A 52 -5.96 6.05 -0.35
N ALA A 53 -6.53 6.94 -1.17
CA ALA A 53 -7.93 7.34 -1.03
C ALA A 53 -8.89 6.17 -1.29
N TYR A 54 -8.64 5.30 -2.27
CA TYR A 54 -9.45 4.10 -2.50
C TYR A 54 -9.32 3.07 -1.38
N VAL A 55 -8.09 2.84 -0.91
CA VAL A 55 -7.80 1.93 0.20
C VAL A 55 -8.52 2.37 1.47
N ASN A 56 -8.46 3.66 1.81
CA ASN A 56 -9.13 4.20 2.97
C ASN A 56 -10.66 4.12 2.87
N GLN A 57 -11.24 4.41 1.69
CA GLN A 57 -12.68 4.22 1.47
C GLN A 57 -13.10 2.76 1.66
N ARG A 58 -12.34 1.81 1.12
CA ARG A 58 -12.67 0.38 1.29
C ARG A 58 -12.56 -0.08 2.73
N LEU A 59 -11.61 0.42 3.49
CA LEU A 59 -11.48 0.10 4.91
C LEU A 59 -12.64 0.68 5.75
N ASP A 60 -13.15 1.86 5.39
CA ASP A 60 -14.32 2.47 6.03
C ASP A 60 -15.61 1.71 5.66
N ASP A 61 -15.73 1.30 4.40
CA ASP A 61 -16.88 0.54 3.87
C ASP A 61 -16.92 -0.91 4.34
N MET A 62 -15.80 -1.48 4.79
CA MET A 62 -15.77 -2.85 5.30
C MET A 62 -16.44 -2.87 6.67
N PRO A 63 -17.63 -3.50 6.82
CA PRO A 63 -18.19 -3.73 8.15
C PRO A 63 -17.13 -4.49 8.91
N ALA A 64 -16.65 -3.95 10.04
CA ALA A 64 -15.54 -4.49 10.82
C ALA A 64 -15.75 -5.98 11.08
N THR A 65 -15.28 -6.84 10.17
CA THR A 65 -15.56 -8.25 10.23
C THR A 65 -14.32 -8.84 10.90
N GLN A 66 -14.48 -9.07 12.21
CA GLN A 66 -13.54 -9.69 13.18
C GLN A 66 -12.61 -8.65 13.84
N HIS A 67 -12.69 -8.30 15.13
CA HIS A 67 -13.09 -9.06 16.32
C HIS A 67 -12.51 -10.48 16.39
N TYR A 68 -11.21 -10.60 16.10
CA TYR A 68 -10.27 -11.63 16.59
C TYR A 68 -8.89 -10.96 16.53
N ALA A 69 -8.22 -10.65 17.63
CA ALA A 69 -7.71 -11.65 18.56
C ALA A 69 -8.23 -11.42 19.99
N GLY A 70 -9.01 -12.38 20.47
CA GLY A 70 -8.86 -12.77 21.86
C GLY A 70 -7.52 -13.48 22.00
N TRP A 71 -6.69 -12.99 22.92
CA TRP A 71 -5.86 -13.73 23.87
C TRP A 71 -5.63 -12.82 25.08
#